data_AF-A0A917H3W5-F1
#
_entry.id   AF-A0A917H3W5-F1
#
_cell.length_a   1.000
_cell.length_b   1.000
_cell.length_c   1.000
_cell.angle_alpha   90.00
_cell.angle_beta   90.00
_cell.angle_gamma   90.00
#
_symmetry.space_group_name_H-M   'P 1'
#
loop_
_entity.id
_entity.type
_entity.pdbx_description
1 polymer ?
#
loop_
_entity_poly.entity_id
_entity_poly.type
_entity_poly.pdbx_seq_one_letter_code
_entity_poly.pdbx_strand_id
1 'polypeptide(L)'
;MRVQITDVFLRDGLQDEDVVVATADKIAVAEALVAAGLTRLEVASFVNPRKVPQMGDAAEVLAGVPAAPGVTWTSLALNGRGIARAADAGATDVQVVTSASQAHSRANAGQAIEDALADLAGELAHYPTVHFFAGISTAFTCPFEGEIDPDHLLRVVRAFKSTGITDIGLADTLGTSPTAQVMASLDHVRAAEPELTFSLHLHNAHGQALDTVGAAVAAGIIRFDSALGGYGGCPFAPGAHGNIATEQLVAHLHATGHDTGIDEDRLAEAVRLAREVVTRSPAVPAAEPATR
;
A
#
# COMPACT_ATOMS: atom_id res chain seq x y z
N MET A 1 -4.11 12.47 19.90
CA MET A 1 -4.62 11.96 18.60
C MET A 1 -3.86 10.68 18.32
N ARG A 2 -4.54 9.56 18.02
CA ARG A 2 -3.87 8.31 17.70
C ARG A 2 -3.63 8.23 16.20
N VAL A 3 -2.40 7.92 15.79
CA VAL A 3 -2.02 7.68 14.40
C VAL A 3 -2.18 6.20 14.11
N GLN A 4 -2.88 5.87 13.03
CA GLN A 4 -3.08 4.52 12.54
C GLN A 4 -2.07 4.23 11.43
N ILE A 5 -1.39 3.10 11.55
CA ILE A 5 -0.42 2.62 10.58
C ILE A 5 -1.00 1.36 9.92
N THR A 6 -0.99 1.33 8.58
CA THR A 6 -1.14 0.08 7.82
C THR A 6 0.24 -0.46 7.51
N ASP A 7 0.56 -1.66 8.00
CA ASP A 7 1.77 -2.32 7.54
C ASP A 7 1.51 -3.06 6.23
N VAL A 8 2.31 -2.75 5.21
CA VAL A 8 2.21 -3.30 3.86
C VAL A 8 3.35 -4.26 3.52
N PHE A 9 4.15 -4.70 4.50
CA PHE A 9 5.30 -5.58 4.28
C PHE A 9 4.90 -6.85 3.53
N LEU A 10 3.85 -7.55 4.00
CA LEU A 10 3.45 -8.84 3.46
C LEU A 10 2.92 -8.77 2.02
N ARG A 11 2.53 -7.58 1.57
CA ARG A 11 2.13 -7.30 0.21
C ARG A 11 3.20 -6.52 -0.53
N ASP A 12 3.25 -5.20 -0.33
CA ASP A 12 4.12 -4.27 -1.05
C ASP A 12 5.60 -4.54 -0.79
N GLY A 13 5.94 -4.82 0.47
CA GLY A 13 7.31 -5.11 0.87
C GLY A 13 7.89 -6.34 0.19
N LEU A 14 7.11 -7.43 0.11
CA LEU A 14 7.53 -8.70 -0.49
C LEU A 14 7.35 -8.76 -2.01
N GLN A 15 6.55 -7.88 -2.61
CA GLN A 15 6.13 -8.01 -4.01
C GLN A 15 7.30 -7.99 -5.00
N ASP A 16 8.31 -7.17 -4.70
CA ASP A 16 9.45 -6.90 -5.56
C ASP A 16 10.76 -7.55 -5.08
N GLU A 17 10.69 -8.36 -4.01
CA GLU A 17 11.85 -9.11 -3.50
C GLU A 17 12.24 -10.23 -4.46
N ASP A 18 13.53 -10.57 -4.51
CA ASP A 18 14.04 -11.64 -5.38
C ASP A 18 13.83 -13.05 -4.81
N VAL A 19 13.05 -13.17 -3.73
CA VAL A 19 12.70 -14.42 -3.04
C VAL A 19 11.18 -14.62 -2.97
N VAL A 20 10.76 -15.88 -2.79
CA VAL A 20 9.37 -16.24 -2.49
C VAL A 20 9.29 -16.72 -1.04
N VAL A 21 8.74 -15.87 -0.17
CA VAL A 21 8.49 -16.22 1.23
C VAL A 21 7.35 -17.23 1.32
N ALA A 22 7.55 -18.30 2.08
CA ALA A 22 6.55 -19.34 2.27
C ALA A 22 5.30 -18.80 3.00
N THR A 23 4.12 -19.33 2.68
CA THR A 23 2.84 -18.93 3.29
C THR A 23 2.87 -18.95 4.82
N ALA A 24 3.44 -20.01 5.42
CA ALA A 24 3.55 -20.12 6.87
C ALA A 24 4.41 -19.02 7.50
N ASP A 25 5.47 -18.60 6.79
CA ASP A 25 6.36 -17.52 7.24
C ASP A 25 5.67 -16.15 7.13
N LYS A 26 4.88 -15.93 6.08
CA LYS A 26 4.03 -14.73 5.96
C LYS A 26 3.03 -14.62 7.10
N ILE A 27 2.35 -15.72 7.43
CA ILE A 27 1.40 -15.78 8.54
C ILE A 27 2.11 -15.52 9.88
N ALA A 28 3.29 -16.12 10.10
CA ALA A 28 4.06 -15.90 11.32
C ALA A 28 4.48 -14.42 11.50
N VAL A 29 4.85 -13.73 10.41
CA VAL A 29 5.12 -12.29 10.45
C VAL A 29 3.85 -11.48 10.73
N ALA A 30 2.70 -11.85 10.14
CA ALA A 30 1.42 -11.21 10.43
C ALA A 30 1.05 -11.31 11.92
N GLU A 31 1.22 -12.50 12.52
CA GLU A 31 1.01 -12.74 13.95
C GLU A 31 1.93 -11.90 14.81
N ALA A 32 3.22 -11.78 14.46
CA ALA A 32 4.19 -10.96 15.18
C ALA A 32 3.82 -9.46 15.13
N LEU A 33 3.37 -8.96 13.98
CA LEU A 33 2.90 -7.59 13.82
C LEU A 33 1.63 -7.31 14.65
N VAL A 34 0.67 -8.24 14.67
CA VAL A 34 -0.51 -8.14 15.54
C VAL A 34 -0.11 -8.15 17.02
N ALA A 35 0.83 -9.01 17.41
CA ALA A 35 1.35 -9.06 18.78
C ALA A 35 2.05 -7.76 19.18
N ALA A 36 2.65 -7.05 18.23
CA ALA A 36 3.21 -5.70 18.42
C ALA A 36 2.14 -4.60 18.52
N GLY A 37 0.86 -4.88 18.22
CA GLY A 37 -0.25 -3.93 18.37
C GLY A 37 -0.74 -3.33 17.06
N LEU A 38 -0.26 -3.81 15.90
CA LEU A 38 -0.81 -3.37 14.62
C LEU A 38 -2.23 -3.89 14.44
N THR A 39 -3.10 -3.01 13.95
CA THR A 39 -4.54 -3.28 13.77
C THR A 39 -4.97 -3.24 12.31
N ARG A 40 -4.06 -2.89 11.38
CA ARG A 40 -4.33 -2.89 9.96
C ARG A 40 -3.11 -3.39 9.20
N LEU A 41 -3.29 -4.44 8.42
CA LEU A 41 -2.20 -5.09 7.69
C LEU A 41 -2.66 -5.47 6.30
N GLU A 42 -1.86 -5.13 5.29
CA GLU A 42 -2.08 -5.58 3.93
C GLU A 42 -1.30 -6.87 3.67
N VAL A 43 -2.03 -7.97 3.58
CA VAL A 43 -1.45 -9.32 3.68
C VAL A 43 -1.40 -10.07 2.35
N ALA A 44 -2.14 -9.59 1.36
CA ALA A 44 -2.30 -10.31 0.09
C ALA A 44 -2.50 -9.36 -1.09
N SER A 45 -2.13 -9.83 -2.29
CA SER A 45 -2.39 -9.13 -3.56
C SER A 45 -2.92 -10.13 -4.57
N PHE A 46 -4.16 -9.92 -5.03
CA PHE A 46 -4.82 -10.75 -6.03
C PHE A 46 -4.42 -10.31 -7.45
N VAL A 47 -3.12 -10.32 -7.72
CA VAL A 47 -2.50 -10.03 -9.02
C VAL A 47 -2.28 -11.30 -9.84
N ASN A 48 -1.64 -11.21 -11.00
CA ASN A 48 -1.35 -12.39 -11.81
C ASN A 48 -0.13 -13.12 -11.20
N PRO A 49 -0.29 -14.34 -10.66
CA PRO A 49 0.79 -15.06 -9.98
C PRO A 49 1.94 -15.45 -10.92
N ARG A 50 1.72 -15.45 -12.25
CA ARG A 50 2.80 -15.65 -13.22
C ARG A 50 3.68 -14.41 -13.40
N LYS A 51 3.14 -13.23 -13.14
CA LYS A 51 3.87 -11.96 -13.21
C LYS A 51 4.50 -11.59 -11.87
N VAL A 52 3.83 -11.96 -10.78
CA VAL A 52 4.23 -11.65 -9.40
C VAL A 52 4.14 -12.93 -8.56
N PRO A 53 5.11 -13.86 -8.72
CA PRO A 53 5.09 -15.15 -8.04
C PRO A 53 5.14 -15.05 -6.51
N GLN A 54 5.70 -13.98 -5.98
CA GLN A 54 5.73 -13.66 -4.54
C GLN A 54 4.31 -13.56 -3.96
N MET A 55 3.31 -13.21 -4.78
CA MET A 55 1.90 -13.09 -4.38
C MET A 55 1.05 -14.30 -4.84
N GLY A 56 1.70 -15.42 -5.18
CA GLY A 56 1.04 -16.59 -5.73
C GLY A 56 0.08 -17.32 -4.78
N ASP A 57 0.31 -17.17 -3.48
CA ASP A 57 -0.41 -17.80 -2.37
C ASP A 57 -1.36 -16.84 -1.64
N ALA A 58 -1.84 -15.79 -2.33
CA ALA A 58 -2.67 -14.74 -1.75
C ALA A 58 -3.91 -15.26 -1.00
N ALA A 59 -4.60 -16.27 -1.55
CA ALA A 59 -5.79 -16.84 -0.94
C ALA A 59 -5.44 -17.67 0.31
N GLU A 60 -4.34 -18.41 0.27
CA GLU A 60 -3.84 -19.22 1.37
C GLU A 60 -3.36 -18.35 2.53
N VAL A 61 -2.68 -17.23 2.25
CA VAL A 61 -2.30 -16.25 3.28
C VAL A 61 -3.54 -15.64 3.92
N LEU A 62 -4.50 -15.16 3.12
CA LEU A 62 -5.72 -14.54 3.63
C LEU A 62 -6.57 -15.51 4.47
N ALA A 63 -6.63 -16.79 4.09
CA ALA A 63 -7.32 -17.82 4.86
C ALA A 63 -6.55 -18.24 6.13
N GLY A 64 -5.24 -18.05 6.14
CA GLY A 64 -4.34 -18.51 7.21
C GLY A 64 -4.05 -17.48 8.30
N VAL A 65 -4.26 -16.18 8.04
CA VAL A 65 -4.10 -15.15 9.09
C VAL A 65 -5.09 -15.40 10.25
N PRO A 66 -4.67 -15.13 11.50
CA PRO A 66 -5.48 -15.48 12.66
C PRO A 66 -6.74 -14.63 12.77
N ALA A 67 -7.78 -15.20 13.37
CA ALA A 67 -8.92 -14.43 13.86
C ALA A 67 -8.45 -13.53 15.02
N ALA A 68 -8.18 -12.27 14.73
CA ALA A 68 -7.69 -11.28 15.69
C ALA A 68 -8.72 -10.14 15.83
N PRO A 69 -9.51 -10.09 16.93
CA PRO A 69 -10.50 -9.04 17.13
C PRO A 69 -9.87 -7.65 17.09
N GLY A 70 -10.44 -6.76 16.28
CA GLY A 70 -9.94 -5.39 16.11
C GLY A 70 -8.80 -5.25 15.09
N VAL A 71 -8.39 -6.34 14.42
CA VAL A 71 -7.45 -6.30 13.30
C VAL A 71 -8.22 -6.37 11.98
N THR A 72 -7.86 -5.49 11.05
CA THR A 72 -8.33 -5.49 9.67
C THR A 72 -7.25 -6.04 8.76
N TRP A 73 -7.57 -7.17 8.12
CA TRP A 73 -6.74 -7.77 7.08
C TRP A 73 -7.16 -7.23 5.73
N THR A 74 -6.30 -6.46 5.08
CA THR A 74 -6.57 -5.90 3.76
C THR A 74 -5.87 -6.69 2.67
N SER A 75 -6.43 -6.65 1.47
CA SER A 75 -5.85 -7.22 0.26
C SER A 75 -5.84 -6.21 -0.86
N LEU A 76 -4.99 -6.40 -1.86
CA LEU A 76 -4.90 -5.53 -3.03
C LEU A 76 -5.50 -6.18 -4.28
N ALA A 77 -6.20 -5.41 -5.10
CA ALA A 77 -6.67 -5.78 -6.43
C ALA A 77 -6.41 -4.66 -7.45
N LEU A 78 -5.82 -5.01 -8.61
CA LEU A 78 -5.48 -4.03 -9.67
C LEU A 78 -6.49 -3.94 -10.82
N ASN A 79 -7.50 -4.81 -10.85
CA ASN A 79 -8.52 -4.87 -11.91
C ASN A 79 -9.74 -5.69 -11.44
N GLY A 80 -10.81 -5.70 -12.23
CA GLY A 80 -12.03 -6.44 -11.91
C GLY A 80 -11.81 -7.92 -11.61
N ARG A 81 -10.96 -8.61 -12.39
CA ARG A 81 -10.61 -10.02 -12.11
C ARG A 81 -9.86 -10.21 -10.78
N GLY A 82 -9.10 -9.23 -10.34
CA GLY A 82 -8.47 -9.21 -9.02
C GLY A 82 -9.50 -9.05 -7.91
N ILE A 83 -10.46 -8.14 -8.09
CA ILE A 83 -11.57 -7.91 -7.15
C ILE A 83 -12.38 -9.19 -6.96
N ALA A 84 -12.82 -9.82 -8.06
CA ALA A 84 -13.58 -11.07 -8.00
C ALA A 84 -12.82 -12.17 -7.24
N ARG A 85 -11.53 -12.37 -7.55
CA ARG A 85 -10.70 -13.36 -6.84
C ARG A 85 -10.52 -13.03 -5.37
N ALA A 86 -10.37 -11.75 -5.00
CA ALA A 86 -10.26 -11.34 -3.61
C ALA A 86 -11.56 -11.64 -2.84
N ALA A 87 -12.70 -11.28 -3.42
CA ALA A 87 -14.01 -11.53 -2.83
C ALA A 87 -14.31 -13.03 -2.71
N ASP A 88 -14.01 -13.83 -3.74
CA ASP A 88 -14.17 -15.30 -3.73
C ASP A 88 -13.28 -15.96 -2.66
N ALA A 89 -12.12 -15.38 -2.37
CA ALA A 89 -11.22 -15.82 -1.30
C ALA A 89 -11.65 -15.33 0.10
N GLY A 90 -12.74 -14.55 0.20
CA GLY A 90 -13.28 -14.08 1.47
C GLY A 90 -12.71 -12.76 1.98
N ALA A 91 -12.06 -11.96 1.12
CA ALA A 91 -11.55 -10.65 1.52
C ALA A 91 -12.70 -9.70 1.88
N THR A 92 -12.62 -9.06 3.06
CA THR A 92 -13.60 -8.06 3.52
C THR A 92 -13.17 -6.64 3.23
N ASP A 93 -11.85 -6.40 3.13
CA ASP A 93 -11.27 -5.10 2.90
C ASP A 93 -10.28 -5.17 1.73
N VAL A 94 -10.59 -4.47 0.64
CA VAL A 94 -9.81 -4.55 -0.61
C VAL A 94 -9.37 -3.17 -1.06
N GLN A 95 -8.06 -2.96 -1.17
CA GLN A 95 -7.49 -1.80 -1.86
C GLN A 95 -7.61 -1.99 -3.36
N VAL A 96 -8.22 -1.03 -4.04
CA VAL A 96 -8.14 -0.90 -5.49
C VAL A 96 -7.18 0.22 -5.85
N VAL A 97 -6.36 0.03 -6.87
CA VAL A 97 -5.29 0.99 -7.20
C VAL A 97 -5.41 1.47 -8.64
N THR A 98 -5.22 2.76 -8.84
CA THR A 98 -4.95 3.36 -10.15
C THR A 98 -3.78 4.34 -10.05
N SER A 99 -3.32 4.86 -11.19
CA SER A 99 -2.26 5.89 -11.24
C SER A 99 -2.86 7.27 -11.43
N ALA A 100 -2.23 8.31 -10.88
CA ALA A 100 -2.53 9.69 -11.26
C ALA A 100 -1.87 10.10 -12.60
N SER A 101 -0.90 9.33 -13.10
CA SER A 101 -0.25 9.58 -14.39
C SER A 101 -0.74 8.64 -15.48
N GLN A 102 -0.99 9.18 -16.68
CA GLN A 102 -1.42 8.39 -17.84
C GLN A 102 -0.29 7.49 -18.35
N ALA A 103 0.93 8.02 -18.45
CA ALA A 103 2.10 7.23 -18.81
C ALA A 103 2.36 6.10 -17.81
N HIS A 104 2.27 6.37 -16.51
CA HIS A 104 2.45 5.33 -15.49
C HIS A 104 1.33 4.28 -15.55
N SER A 105 0.08 4.70 -15.72
CA SER A 105 -1.06 3.76 -15.87
C SER A 105 -0.86 2.80 -17.05
N ARG A 106 -0.41 3.33 -18.20
CA ARG A 106 -0.12 2.52 -19.39
C ARG A 106 1.06 1.57 -19.16
N ALA A 107 2.11 2.03 -18.48
CA ALA A 107 3.28 1.20 -18.19
C ALA A 107 2.97 0.07 -17.19
N ASN A 108 2.21 0.37 -16.14
CA ASN A 108 1.94 -0.56 -15.04
C ASN A 108 0.74 -1.48 -15.32
N ALA A 109 -0.39 -0.92 -15.78
CA ALA A 109 -1.64 -1.62 -15.97
C ALA A 109 -1.98 -1.92 -17.45
N GLY A 110 -1.25 -1.31 -18.40
CA GLY A 110 -1.47 -1.54 -19.84
C GLY A 110 -2.69 -0.80 -20.42
N GLN A 111 -3.28 0.15 -19.68
CA GLN A 111 -4.51 0.85 -20.05
C GLN A 111 -4.49 2.33 -19.61
N ALA A 112 -5.43 3.13 -20.11
CA ALA A 112 -5.60 4.51 -19.65
C ALA A 112 -6.22 4.55 -18.23
N ILE A 113 -6.07 5.67 -17.53
CA ILE A 113 -6.64 5.85 -16.19
C ILE A 113 -8.17 5.66 -16.21
N GLU A 114 -8.83 6.22 -17.21
CA GLU A 114 -10.28 6.18 -17.38
C GLU A 114 -10.80 4.74 -17.58
N ASP A 115 -10.08 3.96 -18.38
CA ASP A 115 -10.41 2.55 -18.63
C ASP A 115 -10.22 1.71 -17.36
N ALA A 116 -9.11 1.94 -16.63
CA ALA A 116 -8.85 1.26 -15.36
C ALA A 116 -9.94 1.56 -14.32
N LEU A 117 -10.34 2.84 -14.20
CA LEU A 117 -11.40 3.25 -13.28
C LEU A 117 -12.75 2.67 -13.67
N ALA A 118 -13.07 2.61 -14.96
CA ALA A 118 -14.31 2.00 -15.44
C ALA A 118 -14.37 0.50 -15.18
N ASP A 119 -13.26 -0.23 -15.39
CA ASP A 119 -13.12 -1.66 -15.07
C ASP A 119 -13.34 -1.92 -13.57
N LEU A 120 -12.67 -1.13 -12.71
CA LEU A 120 -12.86 -1.23 -11.26
C LEU A 120 -14.32 -0.91 -10.88
N ALA A 121 -14.88 0.21 -11.34
CA ALA A 121 -16.24 0.62 -11.00
C ALA A 121 -17.30 -0.43 -11.37
N GLY A 122 -17.14 -1.08 -12.53
CA GLY A 122 -18.05 -2.14 -12.99
C GLY A 122 -18.08 -3.34 -12.04
N GLU A 123 -16.92 -3.75 -11.54
CA GLU A 123 -16.80 -4.93 -10.69
C GLU A 123 -17.14 -4.65 -9.22
N LEU A 124 -16.76 -3.48 -8.70
CA LEU A 124 -17.02 -3.08 -7.30
C LEU A 124 -18.51 -3.23 -6.93
N ALA A 125 -19.40 -2.87 -7.85
CA ALA A 125 -20.85 -2.92 -7.66
C ALA A 125 -21.40 -4.35 -7.42
N HIS A 126 -20.63 -5.40 -7.72
CA HIS A 126 -21.03 -6.79 -7.52
C HIS A 126 -20.78 -7.30 -6.09
N TYR A 127 -19.99 -6.58 -5.29
CA TYR A 127 -19.59 -7.02 -3.94
C TYR A 127 -19.92 -5.97 -2.87
N PRO A 128 -21.22 -5.65 -2.65
CA PRO A 128 -21.63 -4.55 -1.77
C PRO A 128 -21.30 -4.75 -0.28
N THR A 129 -20.89 -5.95 0.12
CA THR A 129 -20.46 -6.26 1.49
C THR A 129 -18.96 -6.13 1.70
N VAL A 130 -18.18 -5.98 0.63
CA VAL A 130 -16.73 -5.74 0.70
C VAL A 130 -16.50 -4.25 0.86
N HIS A 131 -15.68 -3.90 1.84
CA HIS A 131 -15.20 -2.54 2.02
C HIS A 131 -14.05 -2.26 1.05
N PHE A 132 -14.31 -1.39 0.08
CA PHE A 132 -13.31 -0.97 -0.89
C PHE A 132 -12.72 0.39 -0.53
N PHE A 133 -11.41 0.50 -0.62
CA PHE A 133 -10.66 1.75 -0.46
C PHE A 133 -9.68 1.91 -1.62
N ALA A 134 -9.29 3.15 -1.92
CA ALA A 134 -8.47 3.44 -3.10
C ALA A 134 -7.02 3.71 -2.73
N GLY A 135 -6.10 3.32 -3.61
CA GLY A 135 -4.73 3.83 -3.68
C GLY A 135 -4.51 4.56 -5.00
N ILE A 136 -3.86 5.73 -4.94
CA ILE A 136 -3.46 6.50 -6.12
C ILE A 136 -1.94 6.53 -6.20
N SER A 137 -1.37 5.74 -7.11
CA SER A 137 0.06 5.75 -7.43
C SER A 137 0.46 7.04 -8.14
N THR A 138 1.73 7.41 -8.02
CA THR A 138 2.33 8.63 -8.59
C THR A 138 1.49 9.87 -8.30
N ALA A 139 0.94 10.00 -7.08
CA ALA A 139 -0.02 11.06 -6.75
C ALA A 139 0.58 12.46 -6.87
N PHE A 140 1.89 12.58 -6.67
CA PHE A 140 2.61 13.85 -6.62
C PHE A 140 3.62 13.99 -7.75
N THR A 141 4.42 12.96 -7.99
CA THR A 141 5.43 12.93 -9.06
C THR A 141 5.39 11.58 -9.78
N CYS A 142 5.48 11.63 -11.10
CA CYS A 142 5.57 10.48 -11.99
C CYS A 142 6.96 10.40 -12.64
N PRO A 143 7.55 9.21 -12.80
CA PRO A 143 8.86 9.06 -13.44
C PRO A 143 8.85 9.38 -14.94
N PHE A 144 7.68 9.43 -15.57
CA PHE A 144 7.49 9.67 -17.00
C PHE A 144 6.99 11.09 -17.32
N GLU A 145 6.09 11.61 -16.50
CA GLU A 145 5.39 12.89 -16.76
C GLU A 145 5.85 14.02 -15.83
N GLY A 146 6.68 13.73 -14.82
CA GLY A 146 7.14 14.72 -13.85
C GLY A 146 6.08 15.03 -12.79
N GLU A 147 6.01 16.29 -12.38
CA GLU A 147 5.06 16.76 -11.37
C GLU A 147 3.61 16.60 -11.84
N ILE A 148 2.76 16.07 -10.95
CA ILE A 148 1.33 15.91 -11.19
C ILE A 148 0.58 17.17 -10.73
N ASP A 149 -0.21 17.73 -11.63
CA ASP A 149 -1.12 18.84 -11.33
C ASP A 149 -2.16 18.42 -10.25
N PRO A 150 -2.28 19.16 -9.14
CA PRO A 150 -3.30 18.89 -8.12
C PRO A 150 -4.74 18.83 -8.66
N ASP A 151 -5.08 19.62 -9.67
CA ASP A 151 -6.41 19.54 -10.32
C ASP A 151 -6.57 18.22 -11.07
N HIS A 152 -5.49 17.65 -11.60
CA HIS A 152 -5.51 16.31 -12.20
C HIS A 152 -5.70 15.23 -11.16
N LEU A 153 -4.94 15.28 -10.06
CA LEU A 153 -5.10 14.37 -8.93
C LEU A 153 -6.54 14.39 -8.40
N LEU A 154 -7.12 15.59 -8.23
CA LEU A 154 -8.50 15.76 -7.79
C LEU A 154 -9.52 15.10 -8.74
N ARG A 155 -9.28 15.09 -10.06
CA ARG A 155 -10.15 14.36 -11.00
C ARG A 155 -10.14 12.85 -10.73
N VAL A 156 -8.97 12.27 -10.43
CA VAL A 156 -8.85 10.84 -10.09
C VAL A 156 -9.51 10.54 -8.75
N VAL A 157 -9.30 11.39 -7.73
CA VAL A 157 -9.98 11.29 -6.42
C VAL A 157 -11.50 11.29 -6.59
N ARG A 158 -12.05 12.23 -7.37
CA ARG A 158 -13.49 12.30 -7.64
C ARG A 158 -14.03 11.09 -8.40
N ALA A 159 -13.22 10.50 -9.27
CA ALA A 159 -13.60 9.29 -9.98
C ALA A 159 -13.67 8.07 -9.06
N PHE A 160 -12.80 7.95 -8.05
CA PHE A 160 -12.99 6.94 -7.01
C PHE A 160 -14.18 7.24 -6.12
N LYS A 161 -14.38 8.50 -5.72
CA LYS A 161 -15.55 8.90 -4.94
C LYS A 161 -16.87 8.53 -5.64
N SER A 162 -16.95 8.66 -6.97
CA SER A 162 -18.16 8.32 -7.72
C SER A 162 -18.48 6.83 -7.76
N THR A 163 -17.53 5.95 -7.39
CA THR A 163 -17.77 4.51 -7.19
C THR A 163 -18.27 4.18 -5.78
N GLY A 164 -18.38 5.18 -4.89
CA GLY A 164 -18.78 5.02 -3.50
C GLY A 164 -17.62 4.87 -2.52
N ILE A 165 -16.36 4.88 -3.00
CA ILE A 165 -15.19 4.80 -2.14
C ILE A 165 -14.96 6.13 -1.42
N THR A 166 -14.79 6.07 -0.09
CA THR A 166 -14.57 7.24 0.77
C THR A 166 -13.15 7.35 1.33
N ASP A 167 -12.37 6.28 1.23
CA ASP A 167 -11.06 6.14 1.84
C ASP A 167 -10.01 6.12 0.73
N ILE A 168 -9.18 7.17 0.67
CA ILE A 168 -8.26 7.45 -0.44
C ILE A 168 -6.82 7.55 0.08
N GLY A 169 -5.97 6.61 -0.34
CA GLY A 169 -4.52 6.66 -0.15
C GLY A 169 -3.82 7.40 -1.28
N LEU A 170 -2.96 8.35 -0.95
CA LEU A 170 -2.11 9.07 -1.90
C LEU A 170 -0.67 8.59 -1.78
N ALA A 171 -0.10 8.09 -2.87
CA ALA A 171 1.24 7.52 -2.85
C ALA A 171 2.29 8.45 -3.49
N ASP A 172 3.35 8.79 -2.73
CA ASP A 172 4.63 9.23 -3.30
C ASP A 172 5.42 7.98 -3.72
N THR A 173 5.02 7.41 -4.86
CA THR A 173 5.57 6.15 -5.39
C THR A 173 7.08 6.21 -5.66
N LEU A 174 7.62 7.40 -5.90
CA LEU A 174 9.06 7.56 -6.11
C LEU A 174 9.80 7.91 -4.81
N GLY A 175 9.12 8.47 -3.81
CA GLY A 175 9.74 8.95 -2.57
C GLY A 175 10.62 10.18 -2.78
N THR A 176 10.34 10.95 -3.84
CA THR A 176 11.17 12.07 -4.29
C THR A 176 10.46 13.41 -4.18
N SER A 177 9.15 13.43 -3.94
CA SER A 177 8.36 14.65 -3.92
C SER A 177 8.65 15.48 -2.66
N PRO A 178 9.09 16.75 -2.79
CA PRO A 178 9.35 17.60 -1.62
C PRO A 178 8.13 17.71 -0.71
N THR A 179 8.36 17.76 0.61
CA THR A 179 7.29 17.87 1.62
C THR A 179 6.27 18.96 1.29
N ALA A 180 6.73 20.14 0.85
CA ALA A 180 5.84 21.25 0.50
C ALA A 180 4.91 20.93 -0.69
N GLN A 181 5.38 20.16 -1.68
CA GLN A 181 4.57 19.74 -2.82
C GLN A 181 3.50 18.71 -2.41
N VAL A 182 3.90 17.73 -1.59
CA VAL A 182 2.97 16.73 -1.03
C VAL A 182 1.87 17.42 -0.24
N MET A 183 2.23 18.33 0.67
CA MET A 183 1.27 19.06 1.50
C MET A 183 0.36 19.98 0.66
N ALA A 184 0.89 20.69 -0.33
CA ALA A 184 0.07 21.53 -1.21
C ALA A 184 -0.97 20.72 -2.00
N SER A 185 -0.58 19.54 -2.51
CA SER A 185 -1.48 18.63 -3.23
C SER A 185 -2.54 18.05 -2.29
N LEU A 186 -2.13 17.63 -1.08
CA LEU A 186 -3.01 17.11 -0.04
C LEU A 186 -4.05 18.17 0.39
N ASP A 187 -3.61 19.40 0.66
CA ASP A 187 -4.49 20.50 1.06
C ASP A 187 -5.50 20.83 -0.04
N HIS A 188 -5.06 20.83 -1.30
CA HIS A 188 -5.92 21.06 -2.45
C HIS A 188 -7.05 20.01 -2.54
N VAL A 189 -6.72 18.71 -2.49
CA VAL A 189 -7.74 17.66 -2.59
C VAL A 189 -8.65 17.59 -1.36
N ARG A 190 -8.11 17.84 -0.15
CA ARG A 190 -8.91 17.85 1.09
C ARG A 190 -9.86 19.03 1.18
N ALA A 191 -9.45 20.21 0.69
CA ALA A 191 -10.32 21.37 0.63
C ALA A 191 -11.49 21.16 -0.34
N ALA A 192 -11.26 20.44 -1.44
CA ALA A 192 -12.27 20.15 -2.44
C ALA A 192 -13.22 19.01 -2.02
N GLU A 193 -12.74 18.03 -1.26
CA GLU A 193 -13.48 16.82 -0.87
C GLU A 193 -13.35 16.55 0.65
N PRO A 194 -13.88 17.42 1.52
CA PRO A 194 -13.69 17.37 2.97
C PRO A 194 -14.34 16.16 3.67
N GLU A 195 -15.26 15.47 2.99
CA GLU A 195 -15.90 14.24 3.48
C GLU A 195 -15.05 12.98 3.29
N LEU A 196 -14.02 13.04 2.43
CA LEU A 196 -13.14 11.90 2.17
C LEU A 196 -12.11 11.75 3.27
N THR A 197 -11.76 10.50 3.57
CA THR A 197 -10.66 10.19 4.48
C THR A 197 -9.41 9.90 3.67
N PHE A 198 -8.33 10.62 3.99
CA PHE A 198 -7.05 10.48 3.29
C PHE A 198 -6.01 9.73 4.13
N SER A 199 -5.26 8.85 3.47
CA SER A 199 -4.01 8.27 3.98
C SER A 199 -2.83 8.64 3.08
N LEU A 200 -1.62 8.59 3.65
CA LEU A 200 -0.39 8.79 2.88
C LEU A 200 0.44 7.51 2.83
N HIS A 201 0.87 7.15 1.64
CA HIS A 201 1.81 6.09 1.38
C HIS A 201 3.10 6.72 0.84
N LEU A 202 4.16 6.71 1.63
CA LEU A 202 5.37 7.49 1.33
C LEU A 202 6.54 6.54 1.17
N HIS A 203 7.21 6.61 0.02
CA HIS A 203 8.55 6.06 -0.12
C HIS A 203 9.59 7.06 0.37
N ASN A 204 10.80 6.60 0.68
CA ASN A 204 11.82 7.43 1.35
C ASN A 204 13.12 7.60 0.55
N ALA A 205 13.04 7.63 -0.78
CA ALA A 205 14.20 7.74 -1.66
C ALA A 205 15.11 8.95 -1.36
N HIS A 206 14.53 10.09 -0.97
CA HIS A 206 15.26 11.31 -0.61
C HIS A 206 15.41 11.55 0.90
N GLY A 207 15.02 10.60 1.76
CA GLY A 207 15.16 10.75 3.21
C GLY A 207 14.21 11.77 3.87
N GLN A 208 13.21 12.27 3.14
CA GLN A 208 12.29 13.34 3.58
C GLN A 208 10.91 12.83 4.02
N ALA A 209 10.68 11.51 3.98
CA ALA A 209 9.35 10.95 4.18
C ALA A 209 8.85 11.17 5.62
N LEU A 210 9.73 11.09 6.64
CA LEU A 210 9.38 11.39 8.02
C LEU A 210 9.08 12.88 8.27
N ASP A 211 9.76 13.80 7.58
CA ASP A 211 9.42 15.22 7.63
C ASP A 211 8.01 15.46 7.06
N THR A 212 7.67 14.73 5.99
CA THR A 212 6.32 14.74 5.41
C THR A 212 5.28 14.17 6.36
N VAL A 213 5.59 13.09 7.08
CA VAL A 213 4.72 12.56 8.14
C VAL A 213 4.46 13.63 9.21
N GLY A 214 5.49 14.28 9.73
CA GLY A 214 5.34 15.33 10.73
C GLY A 214 4.44 16.48 10.26
N ALA A 215 4.63 16.95 9.02
CA ALA A 215 3.78 17.98 8.42
C ALA A 215 2.33 17.51 8.23
N ALA A 216 2.13 16.28 7.77
CA ALA A 216 0.81 15.70 7.56
C ALA A 216 0.04 15.50 8.87
N VAL A 217 0.71 15.02 9.93
CA VAL A 217 0.12 14.89 11.27
C VAL A 217 -0.27 16.26 11.83
N ALA A 218 0.57 17.28 11.66
CA ALA A 218 0.23 18.66 12.05
C ALA A 218 -1.00 19.20 11.29
N ALA A 219 -1.22 18.76 10.05
CA ALA A 219 -2.41 19.06 9.26
C ALA A 219 -3.61 18.13 9.55
N GLY A 220 -3.50 17.23 10.52
CA GLY A 220 -4.58 16.35 10.98
C GLY A 220 -4.72 15.03 10.20
N ILE A 221 -3.73 14.64 9.40
CA ILE A 221 -3.68 13.28 8.84
C ILE A 221 -3.23 12.29 9.91
N ILE A 222 -3.93 11.16 9.98
CA ILE A 222 -3.67 10.11 10.99
C ILE A 222 -3.54 8.72 10.39
N ARG A 223 -3.51 8.58 9.07
CA ARG A 223 -3.41 7.27 8.41
C ARG A 223 -2.19 7.26 7.51
N PHE A 224 -1.28 6.34 7.78
CA PHE A 224 -0.05 6.19 7.03
C PHE A 224 0.18 4.72 6.70
N ASP A 225 0.73 4.47 5.52
CA ASP A 225 1.21 3.15 5.14
C ASP A 225 2.73 3.09 5.32
N SER A 226 3.24 1.96 5.81
CA SER A 226 4.66 1.68 5.99
C SER A 226 4.92 0.19 5.79
N ALA A 227 6.17 -0.21 5.50
CA ALA A 227 6.52 -1.62 5.44
C ALA A 227 7.54 -1.95 6.53
N LEU A 228 7.30 -3.01 7.28
CA LEU A 228 8.26 -3.55 8.24
C LEU A 228 9.65 -3.64 7.62
N GLY A 229 10.69 -3.12 8.27
CA GLY A 229 12.07 -3.16 7.76
C GLY A 229 12.37 -2.27 6.56
N GLY A 230 11.40 -1.49 6.06
CA GLY A 230 11.55 -0.60 4.89
C GLY A 230 11.59 -1.35 3.56
N TYR A 231 11.06 -2.58 3.52
CA TYR A 231 11.02 -3.41 2.32
C TYR A 231 10.12 -2.84 1.22
N GLY A 232 10.33 -3.33 0.00
CA GLY A 232 9.61 -2.90 -1.20
C GLY A 232 10.33 -1.78 -1.93
N GLY A 233 9.65 -1.20 -2.91
CA GLY A 233 10.18 -0.14 -3.77
C GLY A 233 9.36 -0.02 -5.05
N CYS A 234 9.81 0.83 -5.97
CA CYS A 234 9.21 0.92 -7.29
C CYS A 234 10.20 0.34 -8.32
N PRO A 235 9.82 -0.67 -9.13
CA PRO A 235 10.71 -1.24 -10.15
C PRO A 235 11.12 -0.22 -11.21
N PHE A 236 10.35 0.87 -11.33
CA PHE A 236 10.65 2.01 -12.21
C PHE A 236 11.58 3.05 -11.57
N ALA A 237 12.05 2.85 -10.33
CA ALA A 237 12.99 3.71 -9.61
C ALA A 237 14.14 2.91 -8.96
N PRO A 238 15.12 2.41 -9.74
CA PRO A 238 16.21 1.58 -9.23
C PRO A 238 17.07 2.32 -8.19
N GLY A 239 17.26 1.72 -7.00
CA GLY A 239 18.14 2.24 -5.95
C GLY A 239 17.49 3.17 -4.92
N ALA A 240 16.19 3.44 -5.04
CA ALA A 240 15.41 4.10 -3.98
C ALA A 240 15.15 3.10 -2.84
N HIS A 241 15.55 3.45 -1.61
CA HIS A 241 15.01 2.79 -0.41
C HIS A 241 13.49 2.93 -0.44
N GLY A 242 12.76 1.81 -0.43
CA GLY A 242 11.33 1.73 -0.73
C GLY A 242 10.43 2.43 0.27
N ASN A 243 9.54 1.68 0.90
CA ASN A 243 8.61 2.20 1.91
C ASN A 243 9.35 2.84 3.10
N ILE A 244 8.68 3.76 3.82
CA ILE A 244 9.11 4.08 5.19
C ILE A 244 9.10 2.77 6.00
N ALA A 245 10.16 2.52 6.76
CA ALA A 245 10.21 1.38 7.67
C ALA A 245 9.22 1.58 8.83
N THR A 246 8.34 0.60 9.08
CA THR A 246 7.31 0.69 10.14
C THR A 246 7.93 1.03 11.51
N GLU A 247 9.07 0.44 11.84
CA GLU A 247 9.78 0.72 13.10
C GLU A 247 10.33 2.15 13.18
N GLN A 248 10.73 2.75 12.06
CA GLN A 248 11.19 4.14 12.02
C GLN A 248 10.02 5.11 12.15
N LEU A 249 8.88 4.79 11.51
CA LEU A 249 7.66 5.59 11.61
C LEU A 249 7.13 5.60 13.05
N VAL A 250 7.03 4.43 13.68
CA VAL A 250 6.57 4.30 15.08
C VAL A 250 7.49 5.08 16.02
N ALA A 251 8.80 4.88 15.94
CA ALA A 251 9.76 5.59 16.77
C ALA A 251 9.68 7.12 16.58
N HIS A 252 9.55 7.59 15.33
CA HIS A 252 9.37 9.01 15.03
C HIS A 252 8.10 9.58 15.67
N LEU A 253 6.95 8.91 15.47
CA LEU A 253 5.67 9.34 16.03
C LEU A 253 5.70 9.38 17.56
N HIS A 254 6.24 8.34 18.21
CA HIS A 254 6.39 8.31 19.66
C HIS A 254 7.30 9.42 20.18
N ALA A 255 8.45 9.66 19.53
CA ALA A 255 9.37 10.72 19.89
C ALA A 255 8.74 12.13 19.78
N THR A 256 7.78 12.30 18.86
CA THR A 256 6.99 13.52 18.69
C THR A 256 5.71 13.58 19.53
N GLY A 257 5.46 12.58 20.40
CA GLY A 257 4.35 12.56 21.35
C GLY A 257 3.02 12.08 20.76
N HIS A 258 3.04 11.38 19.63
CA HIS A 258 1.85 10.75 19.03
C HIS A 258 1.74 9.29 19.45
N ASP A 259 0.53 8.87 19.83
CA ASP A 259 0.23 7.48 20.18
C ASP A 259 -0.07 6.67 18.91
N THR A 260 0.51 5.47 18.79
CA THR A 260 0.21 4.51 17.72
C THR A 260 -0.49 3.25 18.24
N GLY A 261 -0.41 2.98 19.55
CA GLY A 261 -0.81 1.70 20.15
C GLY A 261 0.15 0.54 19.88
N ILE A 262 1.32 0.79 19.27
CA ILE A 262 2.30 -0.23 18.89
C ILE A 262 3.41 -0.29 19.94
N ASP A 263 3.81 -1.51 20.32
CA ASP A 263 4.92 -1.80 21.23
C ASP A 263 6.24 -1.90 20.43
N GLU A 264 7.18 -1.01 20.70
CA GLU A 264 8.45 -0.92 19.97
C GLU A 264 9.34 -2.16 20.15
N ASP A 265 9.33 -2.80 21.33
CA ASP A 265 10.16 -3.98 21.61
C ASP A 265 9.64 -5.20 20.84
N ARG A 266 8.32 -5.39 20.82
CA ARG A 266 7.67 -6.44 20.02
C ARG A 266 7.75 -6.16 18.53
N LEU A 267 7.67 -4.90 18.12
CA LEU A 267 7.90 -4.52 16.73
C LEU A 267 9.33 -4.87 16.29
N ALA A 268 10.33 -4.64 17.15
CA ALA A 268 11.70 -5.05 16.87
C ALA A 268 11.87 -6.57 16.76
N GLU A 269 11.07 -7.37 17.48
CA GLU A 269 10.98 -8.83 17.27
C GLU A 269 10.41 -9.16 15.90
N ALA A 270 9.32 -8.52 15.49
CA ALA A 270 8.73 -8.70 14.16
C ALA A 270 9.74 -8.35 13.05
N VAL A 271 10.49 -7.24 13.18
CA VAL A 271 11.55 -6.86 12.22
C VAL A 271 12.61 -7.94 12.10
N ARG A 272 13.06 -8.54 13.21
CA ARG A 272 14.04 -9.63 13.18
C ARG A 272 13.49 -10.85 12.45
N LEU A 273 12.26 -11.24 12.75
CA LEU A 273 11.59 -12.35 12.08
C LEU A 273 11.45 -12.10 10.57
N ALA A 274 10.98 -10.92 10.17
CA ALA A 274 10.84 -10.53 8.77
C ALA A 274 12.15 -10.65 7.98
N ARG A 275 13.25 -10.15 8.54
CA ARG A 275 14.59 -10.27 7.92
C ARG A 275 15.04 -11.72 7.83
N GLU A 276 14.79 -12.52 8.87
CA GLU A 276 15.13 -13.95 8.87
C GLU A 276 14.37 -14.71 7.77
N VAL A 277 13.04 -14.52 7.67
CA VAL A 277 12.22 -15.22 6.69
C VAL A 277 12.59 -14.83 5.26
N VAL A 278 12.86 -13.55 4.99
CA VAL A 278 13.34 -13.11 3.66
C VAL A 278 14.70 -13.74 3.35
N THR A 279 15.65 -13.67 4.28
CA THR A 279 17.02 -14.17 4.07
C THR A 279 17.07 -15.68 3.79
N ARG A 280 16.20 -16.46 4.43
CA ARG A 280 16.17 -17.94 4.25
C ARG A 280 15.30 -18.40 3.10
N SER A 281 14.55 -17.50 2.47
CA SER A 281 13.58 -17.85 1.42
C SER A 281 14.27 -18.20 0.10
N PRO A 282 13.70 -19.13 -0.67
CA PRO A 282 14.23 -19.47 -1.99
C PRO A 282 14.05 -18.31 -2.96
N ALA A 283 15.00 -18.18 -3.89
CA ALA A 283 14.91 -17.21 -4.98
C ALA A 283 13.65 -17.44 -5.84
N VAL A 284 13.13 -16.36 -6.41
CA VAL A 284 12.03 -16.40 -7.37
C VAL A 284 12.39 -17.33 -8.53
N PRO A 285 11.52 -18.28 -8.90
CA PRO A 285 11.77 -19.16 -10.04
C PRO A 285 12.03 -18.35 -11.30
N ALA A 286 13.09 -18.69 -12.04
CA ALA A 286 13.37 -18.04 -13.32
C ALA A 286 12.13 -18.16 -14.22
N ALA A 287 11.71 -17.04 -14.81
CA ALA A 287 10.58 -17.04 -15.74
C ALA A 287 10.86 -18.04 -16.87
N GLU A 288 9.96 -19.02 -17.05
CA GLU A 288 10.01 -19.87 -18.24
C GLU A 288 9.93 -18.96 -19.48
N PRO A 289 10.82 -19.11 -20.47
CA PRO A 289 10.77 -18.30 -21.67
C PRO A 289 9.39 -18.52 -22.30
N ALA A 290 8.64 -17.43 -22.49
CA ALA A 290 7.33 -17.47 -23.12
C ALA A 290 7.44 -18.23 -24.44
N THR A 291 6.84 -19.42 -24.52
CA THR A 291 6.68 -20.13 -25.78
C THR A 291 5.85 -19.24 -26.70
N ARG A 292 6.48 -18.80 -27.79
CA ARG A 292 5.93 -17.92 -28.82
C ARG A 292 4.70 -18.51 -29.48
#